data_AF-A0A251QLF1-F1
#
_entry.id   AF-A0A251QLF1-F1
#
_cell.length_a   1.000
_cell.length_b   1.000
_cell.length_c   1.000
_cell.angle_alpha   90.00
_cell.angle_beta   90.00
_cell.angle_gamma   90.00
#
_symmetry.space_group_name_H-M   'P 1'
#
loop_
_entity.id
_entity.type
_entity.pdbx_description
1 polymer ?
#
loop_
_entity_poly.entity_id
_entity_poly.type
_entity_poly.pdbx_seq_one_letter_code
_entity_poly.pdbx_strand_id
1 'polypeptide(L)'
;MVQYKRNNDFDRDQKKNTKFDHVRTRLILHLVGPANHSYMRREERLQNTIERGQTTRSPSCWTWRREALVLSPHSLFSFYGRLVHSFIISQACLRHPKLKSFLYLLHLGLMASWVLSECGLKPLPRVYPQARNGLTSKTAIFANARPLPVCKSNIFGSSLRASNGIRGTNWALNVSAPLRVPSVDGGDNGRVSVNGVEDGSDFDPGAPPPFNLADIRAAIPKHLWVKDPWRSMSYVVRDVAVVLGLAAVAAYFNNWVVWPLYWFAQGTMFWALFVLGHDCGHGSFSNNPKLNSVVGHLLHSSILVPYHGWRISHRTHHQNHGHVENDESWHPLSEKVYKTLDKATQMLRFTLPFPMLAYPFYLWGRSPGKSGSHFDPNSDLFVPNERKDIITSTACWTAMAGLLVGLSFVMGPVQMLKLYGVPYWLFVMWLDLVTYLHHHGHEDKLPWYRGKEWSYLRGGLTTLDRDYGLINNIHHDIGTHVIHHLFPQIPHYNLVEATEAAKPVLGKYYREPKKSGPLPLHLLGVLIRSMKRDHYVSDTGDVVYYQTDKKLPGSVTSE
;
A
#
# COMPACT_ATOMS: atom_id res chain seq x y z
N MET A 1 -38.95 10.82 4.61
CA MET A 1 -38.59 10.73 6.04
C MET A 1 -38.60 9.28 6.55
N VAL A 2 -38.01 8.34 5.80
CA VAL A 2 -37.80 6.94 6.19
C VAL A 2 -36.41 6.54 5.70
N GLN A 3 -35.38 7.00 6.40
CA GLN A 3 -34.00 6.55 6.26
C GLN A 3 -33.28 6.84 7.58
N TYR A 4 -33.57 6.02 8.60
CA TYR A 4 -32.76 5.96 9.82
C TYR A 4 -33.00 4.63 10.55
N LYS A 5 -32.93 3.51 9.81
CA LYS A 5 -33.03 2.16 10.42
C LYS A 5 -32.50 1.06 9.51
N ARG A 6 -31.22 1.14 9.12
CA ARG A 6 -30.47 -0.02 8.60
C ARG A 6 -28.96 0.29 8.64
N ASN A 7 -28.39 0.37 9.84
CA ASN A 7 -26.94 0.42 10.04
C ASN A 7 -26.49 -0.16 11.41
N ASN A 8 -27.34 -0.94 12.09
CA ASN A 8 -27.04 -1.45 13.44
C ASN A 8 -26.55 -2.90 13.49
N ASP A 9 -26.32 -3.56 12.36
CA ASP A 9 -25.85 -4.96 12.34
C ASP A 9 -24.35 -5.12 12.01
N PHE A 10 -23.61 -4.03 11.83
CA PHE A 10 -22.14 -4.09 11.67
C PHE A 10 -21.36 -3.77 12.97
N ASP A 11 -22.04 -3.24 14.00
CA ASP A 11 -21.43 -2.77 15.26
C ASP A 11 -21.66 -3.73 16.46
N ARG A 12 -22.35 -4.87 16.22
CA ARG A 12 -22.60 -5.90 17.26
C ARG A 12 -21.54 -7.00 17.33
N ASP A 13 -20.71 -7.16 16.31
CA ASP A 13 -19.64 -8.17 16.31
C ASP A 13 -18.26 -7.64 16.71
N GLN A 14 -18.06 -6.32 16.82
CA GLN A 14 -16.86 -5.75 17.46
C GLN A 14 -16.96 -5.63 18.99
N LYS A 15 -18.16 -5.71 19.58
CA LYS A 15 -18.36 -5.65 21.05
C LYS A 15 -18.32 -7.00 21.76
N LYS A 16 -18.07 -8.11 21.05
CA LYS A 16 -17.92 -9.45 21.67
C LYS A 16 -16.48 -9.88 21.93
N ASN A 17 -15.47 -9.10 21.52
CA ASN A 17 -14.05 -9.42 21.77
C ASN A 17 -13.38 -8.62 22.90
N THR A 18 -14.11 -7.77 23.63
CA THR A 18 -13.58 -7.02 24.78
C THR A 18 -13.94 -7.62 26.14
N LYS A 19 -14.40 -8.89 26.18
CA LYS A 19 -14.72 -9.60 27.42
C LYS A 19 -13.80 -10.79 27.75
N PHE A 20 -12.66 -10.89 27.07
CA PHE A 20 -11.63 -11.92 27.34
C PHE A 20 -10.24 -11.38 27.72
N ASP A 21 -10.11 -10.07 27.98
CA ASP A 21 -8.84 -9.43 28.41
C ASP A 21 -8.80 -9.04 29.90
N HIS A 22 -9.65 -9.64 30.73
CA HIS A 22 -9.61 -9.45 32.19
C HIS A 22 -9.32 -10.72 33.00
N VAL A 23 -8.81 -11.77 32.34
CA VAL A 23 -8.36 -13.00 33.02
C VAL A 23 -6.88 -13.33 32.74
N ARG A 24 -6.17 -12.54 31.91
CA ARG A 24 -4.76 -12.81 31.57
C ARG A 24 -3.71 -11.90 32.22
N THR A 25 -4.11 -11.08 33.21
CA THR A 25 -3.21 -10.22 34.01
C THR A 25 -3.08 -10.70 35.46
N ARG A 26 -3.28 -11.99 35.70
CA ARG A 26 -2.92 -12.69 36.95
C ARG A 26 -2.31 -14.07 36.64
N LEU A 27 -1.25 -14.09 35.83
CA LEU A 27 -0.33 -15.24 35.77
C LEU A 27 1.02 -14.86 35.14
N ILE A 28 1.63 -13.77 35.59
CA ILE A 28 3.06 -13.48 35.39
C ILE A 28 3.58 -12.94 36.71
N LEU A 29 3.81 -13.84 37.66
CA LEU A 29 4.53 -13.59 38.91
C LEU A 29 5.00 -14.92 39.50
N HIS A 30 5.77 -15.66 38.70
CA HIS A 30 6.77 -16.63 39.16
C HIS A 30 7.55 -17.02 37.91
N LEU A 31 8.84 -16.65 37.89
CA LEU A 31 9.97 -17.16 37.09
C LEU A 31 10.95 -16.03 36.74
N VAL A 32 11.53 -15.36 37.75
CA VAL A 32 12.89 -14.78 37.68
C VAL A 32 13.46 -14.78 39.10
N GLY A 33 14.51 -15.57 39.35
CA GLY A 33 15.27 -15.58 40.61
C GLY A 33 16.30 -14.44 40.68
N PRO A 34 16.91 -14.20 41.86
CA PRO A 34 17.50 -12.92 42.22
C PRO A 34 19.00 -12.83 41.94
N ALA A 35 19.46 -11.68 41.44
CA ALA A 35 20.85 -11.27 41.55
C ALA A 35 20.98 -9.74 41.61
N ASN A 36 21.85 -9.30 42.51
CA ASN A 36 22.44 -7.96 42.67
C ASN A 36 21.70 -6.94 43.54
N HIS A 37 21.98 -7.16 44.83
CA HIS A 37 21.76 -6.35 46.00
C HIS A 37 22.96 -5.40 46.19
N SER A 38 22.85 -4.12 45.82
CA SER A 38 23.69 -3.03 46.35
C SER A 38 23.41 -1.74 45.58
N TYR A 39 22.57 -0.85 46.13
CA TYR A 39 22.60 0.63 45.93
C TYR A 39 21.32 1.28 46.50
N MET A 40 20.91 0.92 47.72
CA MET A 40 19.82 1.62 48.43
C MET A 40 20.14 1.64 49.92
N ARG A 41 21.06 2.51 50.31
CA ARG A 41 21.32 2.83 51.72
C ARG A 41 21.87 4.25 51.86
N ARG A 42 21.08 5.26 51.47
CA ARG A 42 21.38 6.67 51.79
C ARG A 42 20.22 7.65 51.66
N GLU A 43 18.99 7.25 52.00
CA GLU A 43 17.88 8.20 52.18
C GLU A 43 17.01 7.81 53.37
N GLU A 44 17.63 7.81 54.55
CA GLU A 44 16.90 7.68 55.82
C GLU A 44 17.65 8.46 56.90
N ARG A 45 17.71 9.78 56.72
CA ARG A 45 18.08 10.78 57.72
C ARG A 45 17.93 12.17 57.12
N LEU A 46 16.71 12.70 57.11
CA LEU A 46 16.39 14.14 57.06
C LEU A 46 14.87 14.30 57.06
N GLN A 47 14.21 13.80 58.11
CA GLN A 47 12.79 14.04 58.32
C GLN A 47 12.45 14.13 59.80
N ASN A 48 13.22 14.96 60.51
CA ASN A 48 12.90 15.44 61.85
C ASN A 48 13.64 16.77 62.05
N THR A 49 12.95 17.89 61.81
CA THR A 49 12.98 19.14 62.60
C THR A 49 11.99 20.11 61.93
N ILE A 50 10.71 19.96 62.26
CA ILE A 50 9.73 21.06 62.16
C ILE A 50 9.47 21.45 63.59
N GLU A 51 9.83 22.68 63.97
CA GLU A 51 9.13 23.56 64.91
C GLU A 51 10.07 24.68 65.39
N ARG A 52 9.81 25.91 64.91
CA ARG A 52 9.82 27.17 65.68
C ARG A 52 9.71 28.36 64.72
N GLY A 53 8.77 29.27 65.01
CA GLY A 53 8.93 30.69 64.66
C GLY A 53 7.87 31.29 63.74
N GLN A 54 6.95 32.03 64.34
CA GLN A 54 5.85 32.82 63.76
C GLN A 54 6.29 34.16 63.11
N THR A 55 5.39 34.68 62.25
CA THR A 55 4.95 36.09 62.08
C THR A 55 5.62 37.12 61.12
N THR A 56 4.75 37.68 60.26
CA THR A 56 4.56 39.09 59.80
C THR A 56 5.15 39.64 58.48
N ARG A 57 4.21 40.19 57.67
CA ARG A 57 4.16 41.40 56.80
C ARG A 57 5.21 41.66 55.70
N SER A 58 4.70 42.04 54.51
CA SER A 58 5.38 42.56 53.30
C SER A 58 5.70 44.07 53.37
N PRO A 59 6.17 44.77 52.30
CA PRO A 59 7.05 44.40 51.16
C PRO A 59 8.22 45.42 50.95
N SER A 60 9.30 45.04 50.25
CA SER A 60 10.00 45.87 49.21
C SER A 60 11.41 45.37 48.83
N CYS A 61 11.74 45.61 47.57
CA CYS A 61 13.07 45.77 46.95
C CYS A 61 13.90 44.53 46.50
N TRP A 62 13.84 44.30 45.18
CA TRP A 62 14.91 43.95 44.22
C TRP A 62 16.09 43.03 44.64
N THR A 63 16.15 41.84 44.04
CA THR A 63 17.24 41.33 43.17
C THR A 63 17.00 39.85 42.83
N TRP A 64 16.99 39.49 41.54
CA TRP A 64 17.02 38.08 41.10
C TRP A 64 18.33 37.80 40.37
N ARG A 65 19.16 36.97 41.00
CA ARG A 65 20.37 36.35 40.45
C ARG A 65 20.00 34.94 40.00
N ARG A 66 20.45 34.55 38.79
CA ARG A 66 20.33 33.18 38.24
C ARG A 66 21.34 32.27 38.92
N GLU A 67 20.93 31.07 39.32
CA GLU A 67 21.84 29.94 39.56
C GLU A 67 21.47 28.77 38.64
N ALA A 68 22.48 28.31 37.91
CA ALA A 68 22.48 27.15 37.04
C ALA A 68 23.27 26.03 37.74
N LEU A 69 22.73 24.82 37.76
CA LEU A 69 23.43 23.62 38.23
C LEU A 69 24.11 22.93 37.04
N VAL A 70 25.42 22.75 37.17
CA VAL A 70 26.37 22.17 36.20
C VAL A 70 26.43 20.65 36.36
N LEU A 71 26.37 19.90 35.25
CA LEU A 71 26.81 18.50 35.15
C LEU A 71 28.02 18.42 34.22
N SER A 72 29.03 17.61 34.61
CA SER A 72 30.40 17.59 34.09
C SER A 72 30.59 16.86 32.73
N PRO A 73 31.51 17.29 31.82
CA PRO A 73 31.63 16.77 30.44
C PRO A 73 32.64 15.62 30.22
N HIS A 74 33.24 15.04 31.27
CA HIS A 74 34.46 14.24 31.08
C HIS A 74 34.29 12.74 30.70
N SER A 75 33.10 12.16 30.74
CA SER A 75 32.90 10.73 30.40
C SER A 75 32.48 10.47 28.93
N LEU A 76 31.81 11.43 28.28
CA LEU A 76 31.38 11.32 26.88
C LEU A 76 32.53 11.49 25.88
N PHE A 77 33.50 12.37 26.19
CA PHE A 77 34.65 12.62 25.31
C PHE A 77 35.62 11.43 25.22
N SER A 78 35.73 10.61 26.29
CA SER A 78 36.68 9.49 26.36
C SER A 78 36.23 8.25 25.58
N PHE A 79 34.93 8.12 25.30
CA PHE A 79 34.36 7.04 24.48
C PHE A 79 34.26 7.45 23.00
N TYR A 80 33.87 8.71 22.74
CA TYR A 80 33.87 9.31 21.40
C TYR A 80 35.28 9.35 20.79
N GLY A 81 36.30 9.67 21.60
CA GLY A 81 37.69 9.67 21.16
C GLY A 81 38.21 8.30 20.73
N ARG A 82 37.78 7.21 21.38
CA ARG A 82 38.24 5.84 21.07
C ARG A 82 37.57 5.24 19.83
N LEU A 83 36.31 5.60 19.57
CA LEU A 83 35.58 5.21 18.36
C LEU A 83 36.08 5.96 17.12
N VAL A 84 36.38 7.26 17.25
CA VAL A 84 37.00 8.06 16.19
C VAL A 84 38.43 7.55 15.90
N HIS A 85 39.19 7.13 16.91
CA HIS A 85 40.54 6.57 16.69
C HIS A 85 40.52 5.22 15.97
N SER A 86 39.61 4.30 16.32
CA SER A 86 39.43 3.04 15.58
C SER A 86 38.90 3.25 14.15
N PHE A 87 38.10 4.28 13.93
CA PHE A 87 37.58 4.67 12.61
C PHE A 87 38.67 5.27 11.71
N ILE A 88 39.57 6.10 12.24
CA ILE A 88 40.73 6.64 11.51
C ILE A 88 41.68 5.52 11.07
N ILE A 89 41.89 4.51 11.92
CA ILE A 89 42.72 3.33 11.61
C ILE A 89 42.07 2.45 10.51
N SER A 90 40.74 2.30 10.51
CA SER A 90 40.01 1.55 9.48
C SER A 90 39.98 2.27 8.10
N GLN A 91 39.89 3.61 8.10
CA GLN A 91 39.95 4.45 6.89
C GLN A 91 41.35 4.48 6.24
N ALA A 92 42.41 4.27 7.03
CA ALA A 92 43.79 4.18 6.53
C ALA A 92 44.06 2.92 5.69
N CYS A 93 43.23 1.87 5.80
CA CYS A 93 43.41 0.62 5.07
C CYS A 93 42.70 0.57 3.69
N LEU A 94 41.80 1.50 3.38
CA LEU A 94 41.04 1.49 2.12
C LEU A 94 41.65 2.46 1.09
N ARG A 95 42.14 1.94 -0.04
CA ARG A 95 42.86 2.72 -1.07
C ARG A 95 41.96 3.42 -2.10
N HIS A 96 40.65 3.14 -2.16
CA HIS A 96 39.79 3.65 -3.26
C HIS A 96 38.89 4.84 -2.82
N PRO A 97 39.09 6.06 -3.37
CA PRO A 97 38.41 7.28 -2.91
C PRO A 97 36.89 7.28 -3.17
N LYS A 98 36.42 6.63 -4.25
CA LYS A 98 34.99 6.52 -4.57
C LYS A 98 34.21 5.61 -3.61
N LEU A 99 34.88 4.59 -3.05
CA LEU A 99 34.26 3.67 -2.08
C LEU A 99 34.14 4.32 -0.69
N LYS A 100 35.06 5.22 -0.35
CA LYS A 100 35.00 6.03 0.88
C LYS A 100 33.79 6.96 0.90
N SER A 101 33.53 7.66 -0.21
CA SER A 101 32.37 8.56 -0.31
C SER A 101 31.03 7.82 -0.27
N PHE A 102 30.97 6.59 -0.81
CA PHE A 102 29.75 5.76 -0.78
C PHE A 102 29.44 5.21 0.62
N LEU A 103 30.44 4.72 1.34
CA LEU A 103 30.29 4.26 2.73
C LEU A 103 29.94 5.41 3.68
N TYR A 104 30.46 6.61 3.41
CA TYR A 104 30.11 7.84 4.12
C TYR A 104 28.62 8.21 3.95
N LEU A 105 28.06 8.01 2.75
CA LEU A 105 26.64 8.26 2.46
C LEU A 105 25.71 7.20 3.06
N LEU A 106 26.12 5.93 3.06
CA LEU A 106 25.38 4.85 3.73
C LEU A 106 25.32 5.09 5.26
N HIS A 107 26.42 5.57 5.85
CA HIS A 107 26.47 5.90 7.27
C HIS A 107 25.67 7.16 7.65
N LEU A 108 25.66 8.19 6.81
CA LEU A 108 24.83 9.39 7.01
C LEU A 108 23.33 9.07 6.96
N GLY A 109 22.92 8.17 6.06
CA GLY A 109 21.54 7.67 6.02
C GLY A 109 21.14 6.91 7.29
N LEU A 110 22.03 6.08 7.83
CA LEU A 110 21.79 5.32 9.06
C LEU A 110 21.81 6.20 10.34
N MET A 111 22.65 7.25 10.36
CA MET A 111 22.72 8.21 11.47
C MET A 111 21.47 9.11 11.52
N ALA A 112 20.91 9.51 10.38
CA ALA A 112 19.67 10.28 10.32
C ALA A 112 18.46 9.51 10.91
N SER A 113 18.43 8.18 10.76
CA SER A 113 17.41 7.33 11.38
C SER A 113 17.58 7.18 12.90
N TRP A 114 18.80 7.29 13.42
CA TRP A 114 19.10 7.18 14.85
C TRP A 114 18.80 8.46 15.63
N VAL A 115 19.07 9.63 15.05
CA VAL A 115 18.79 10.95 15.68
C VAL A 115 17.28 11.19 15.88
N LEU A 116 16.42 10.62 15.03
CA LEU A 116 14.97 10.72 15.17
C LEU A 116 14.39 9.83 16.28
N SER A 117 15.15 8.87 16.81
CA SER A 117 14.70 7.96 17.88
C SER A 117 14.92 8.50 19.29
N GLU A 118 15.76 9.53 19.48
CA GLU A 118 16.10 10.07 20.81
C GLU A 118 15.41 11.40 21.18
N CYS A 119 14.64 12.01 20.28
CA CYS A 119 13.82 13.18 20.61
C CYS A 119 12.45 12.77 21.19
N GLY A 120 12.47 12.08 22.34
CA GLY A 120 11.27 11.67 23.07
C GLY A 120 10.64 12.82 23.87
N LEU A 121 9.54 13.40 23.36
CA LEU A 121 8.65 14.26 24.15
C LEU A 121 7.75 13.39 25.04
N LYS A 122 7.85 13.58 26.36
CA LYS A 122 6.96 12.95 27.36
C LYS A 122 5.52 13.47 27.20
N PRO A 123 4.48 12.62 27.31
CA PRO A 123 3.09 13.06 27.26
C PRO A 123 2.65 13.72 28.58
N LEU A 124 1.99 14.88 28.48
CA LEU A 124 1.28 15.56 29.56
C LEU A 124 -0.03 14.83 29.94
N PRO A 125 -0.53 14.96 31.19
CA PRO A 125 -1.58 14.11 31.73
C PRO A 125 -2.97 14.40 31.14
N ARG A 126 -3.75 13.32 30.97
CA ARG A 126 -5.12 13.31 30.45
C ARG A 126 -6.11 13.83 31.50
N VAL A 127 -6.79 14.92 31.23
CA VAL A 127 -7.97 15.39 31.99
C VAL A 127 -9.22 14.69 31.42
N TYR A 128 -9.96 13.97 32.26
CA TYR A 128 -11.26 13.37 31.90
C TYR A 128 -12.40 14.31 32.32
N PRO A 129 -13.36 14.66 31.43
CA PRO A 129 -14.64 15.19 31.86
C PRO A 129 -15.50 14.04 32.41
N GLN A 130 -15.91 14.21 33.67
CA GLN A 130 -16.81 13.32 34.41
C GLN A 130 -18.25 13.44 33.87
N ALA A 131 -18.83 12.34 33.38
CA ALA A 131 -20.26 12.28 33.09
C ALA A 131 -21.03 11.97 34.38
N ARG A 132 -21.99 12.84 34.72
CA ARG A 132 -22.94 12.65 35.83
C ARG A 132 -23.93 11.53 35.50
N ASN A 133 -24.08 10.57 36.41
CA ASN A 133 -25.15 9.57 36.38
C ASN A 133 -26.46 10.20 36.86
N GLY A 134 -27.51 10.08 36.04
CA GLY A 134 -28.91 10.31 36.41
C GLY A 134 -29.65 8.97 36.50
N LEU A 135 -30.34 8.80 37.62
CA LEU A 135 -31.09 7.65 38.15
C LEU A 135 -32.17 7.10 37.19
N THR A 136 -32.42 5.78 37.18
CA THR A 136 -33.77 5.19 37.38
C THR A 136 -33.74 3.66 37.59
N SER A 137 -34.81 3.19 38.23
CA SER A 137 -34.96 2.04 39.14
C SER A 137 -35.13 0.64 38.53
N LYS A 138 -34.56 -0.34 39.26
CA LYS A 138 -34.94 -1.73 39.58
C LYS A 138 -36.14 -2.40 38.87
N THR A 139 -35.94 -3.64 38.40
CA THR A 139 -36.66 -4.83 38.92
C THR A 139 -35.84 -6.12 38.66
N ALA A 140 -35.79 -7.01 39.64
CA ALA A 140 -35.19 -8.34 39.59
C ALA A 140 -36.24 -9.40 39.24
N ILE A 141 -35.84 -10.59 38.74
CA ILE A 141 -36.38 -11.91 39.13
C ILE A 141 -35.60 -13.06 38.41
N PHE A 142 -35.04 -13.92 39.26
CA PHE A 142 -34.80 -15.37 39.24
C PHE A 142 -34.10 -16.16 38.11
N ALA A 143 -33.26 -17.07 38.62
CA ALA A 143 -32.47 -18.09 37.97
C ALA A 143 -33.28 -19.36 37.61
N ASN A 144 -32.75 -20.15 36.68
CA ASN A 144 -32.67 -21.61 36.85
C ASN A 144 -31.62 -22.21 35.90
N ALA A 145 -30.85 -23.15 36.45
CA ALA A 145 -29.83 -23.96 35.80
C ALA A 145 -30.26 -25.44 35.83
N ARG A 146 -29.75 -26.26 34.89
CA ARG A 146 -29.40 -27.71 34.93
C ARG A 146 -29.48 -28.35 33.51
N PRO A 147 -28.94 -29.57 33.25
CA PRO A 147 -27.57 -29.77 32.77
C PRO A 147 -27.47 -30.66 31.50
N LEU A 148 -26.25 -30.82 30.98
CA LEU A 148 -25.85 -31.77 29.95
C LEU A 148 -25.69 -33.21 30.49
N PRO A 149 -25.76 -34.23 29.61
CA PRO A 149 -25.04 -35.48 29.80
C PRO A 149 -23.96 -35.75 28.72
N VAL A 150 -23.04 -36.61 29.13
CA VAL A 150 -21.69 -36.92 28.64
C VAL A 150 -21.66 -38.22 27.82
N CYS A 151 -20.63 -38.38 26.97
CA CYS A 151 -19.83 -39.59 26.63
C CYS A 151 -19.67 -39.75 25.10
N LYS A 152 -18.57 -40.25 24.53
CA LYS A 152 -17.25 -40.72 25.01
C LYS A 152 -16.34 -40.82 23.77
N SER A 153 -15.05 -40.61 24.01
CA SER A 153 -13.92 -40.84 23.09
C SER A 153 -13.66 -42.33 22.83
N ASN A 154 -13.04 -42.65 21.70
CA ASN A 154 -11.71 -43.29 21.68
C ASN A 154 -11.08 -43.30 20.28
N ILE A 155 -9.77 -43.03 20.27
CA ILE A 155 -8.85 -42.93 19.14
C ILE A 155 -7.94 -44.17 19.12
N PHE A 156 -7.63 -44.60 17.89
CA PHE A 156 -6.48 -45.34 17.35
C PHE A 156 -5.34 -45.85 18.25
N GLY A 157 -4.85 -47.04 17.88
CA GLY A 157 -3.53 -47.56 18.24
C GLY A 157 -2.48 -47.45 17.11
N SER A 158 -1.22 -47.32 17.54
CA SER A 158 0.06 -47.89 17.03
C SER A 158 0.40 -47.80 15.53
N SER A 159 1.64 -47.63 15.04
CA SER A 159 3.00 -47.88 15.53
C SER A 159 4.01 -47.17 14.61
N LEU A 160 5.19 -46.84 15.15
CA LEU A 160 6.39 -46.38 14.43
C LEU A 160 7.10 -47.51 13.65
N ARG A 161 7.75 -47.16 12.54
CA ARG A 161 9.02 -47.75 12.07
C ARG A 161 9.79 -46.77 11.19
N ALA A 162 11.11 -46.76 11.37
CA ALA A 162 12.08 -45.90 10.69
C ALA A 162 12.95 -46.70 9.71
N SER A 163 13.38 -46.09 8.60
CA SER A 163 14.75 -46.22 8.04
C SER A 163 15.02 -45.26 6.85
N ASN A 164 16.10 -44.49 7.01
CA ASN A 164 17.07 -43.85 6.11
C ASN A 164 16.88 -43.78 4.57
N GLY A 165 17.22 -42.61 4.00
CA GLY A 165 18.00 -42.55 2.74
C GLY A 165 17.70 -41.41 1.75
N ILE A 166 18.51 -40.33 1.82
CA ILE A 166 18.98 -39.45 0.72
C ILE A 166 18.00 -38.43 0.10
N ARG A 167 18.37 -37.15 0.26
CA ARG A 167 17.67 -35.90 -0.13
C ARG A 167 17.82 -35.59 -1.63
N GLY A 168 16.68 -35.41 -2.30
CA GLY A 168 16.54 -34.60 -3.51
C GLY A 168 15.16 -33.93 -3.49
N THR A 169 15.08 -32.65 -3.10
CA THR A 169 13.81 -31.93 -2.96
C THR A 169 13.42 -31.22 -4.26
N ASN A 170 12.57 -31.88 -5.05
CA ASN A 170 11.65 -31.24 -6.00
C ASN A 170 10.26 -31.22 -5.36
N TRP A 171 9.68 -30.04 -5.14
CA TRP A 171 8.31 -29.91 -4.65
C TRP A 171 7.34 -29.82 -5.83
N ALA A 172 6.84 -30.97 -6.27
CA ALA A 172 5.63 -31.08 -7.07
C ALA A 172 4.50 -31.59 -6.15
N LEU A 173 3.46 -30.79 -5.96
CA LEU A 173 2.26 -31.20 -5.22
C LEU A 173 1.33 -31.97 -6.15
N ASN A 174 1.25 -33.29 -5.90
CA ASN A 174 0.23 -34.18 -6.45
C ASN A 174 -1.14 -33.84 -5.81
N VAL A 175 -2.11 -33.47 -6.64
CA VAL A 175 -3.53 -33.63 -6.31
C VAL A 175 -4.13 -34.59 -7.33
N SER A 176 -4.51 -35.76 -6.84
CA SER A 176 -5.16 -36.83 -7.61
C SER A 176 -6.62 -36.48 -7.89
N ALA A 177 -6.96 -36.29 -9.17
CA ALA A 177 -8.32 -36.30 -9.67
C ALA A 177 -8.62 -37.67 -10.32
N PRO A 178 -9.79 -38.30 -10.09
CA PRO A 178 -10.14 -39.54 -10.77
C PRO A 178 -10.58 -39.31 -12.23
N LEU A 179 -10.43 -40.39 -13.00
CA LEU A 179 -10.33 -40.50 -14.46
C LEU A 179 -11.66 -40.40 -15.27
N ARG A 180 -11.48 -39.89 -16.50
CA ARG A 180 -12.09 -40.23 -17.82
C ARG A 180 -13.61 -40.12 -18.05
N VAL A 181 -13.95 -39.28 -19.03
CA VAL A 181 -15.09 -39.48 -19.96
C VAL A 181 -14.53 -39.85 -21.34
N PRO A 182 -15.09 -40.82 -22.09
CA PRO A 182 -14.57 -41.24 -23.38
C PRO A 182 -14.98 -40.31 -24.53
N SER A 183 -14.23 -40.44 -25.61
CA SER A 183 -14.35 -39.77 -26.90
C SER A 183 -15.69 -40.00 -27.61
N VAL A 184 -16.08 -38.97 -28.36
CA VAL A 184 -17.22 -38.87 -29.29
C VAL A 184 -17.30 -40.04 -30.27
N ASP A 185 -18.50 -40.62 -30.41
CA ASP A 185 -18.98 -41.14 -31.69
C ASP A 185 -20.50 -40.92 -31.80
N GLY A 186 -20.97 -40.66 -33.02
CA GLY A 186 -22.28 -40.05 -33.30
C GLY A 186 -23.50 -40.98 -33.24
N GLY A 187 -24.69 -40.36 -33.24
CA GLY A 187 -25.95 -41.05 -33.55
C GLY A 187 -27.17 -40.64 -32.69
N ASP A 188 -27.87 -39.62 -33.17
CA ASP A 188 -29.33 -39.37 -33.18
C ASP A 188 -30.29 -39.72 -32.00
N ASN A 189 -31.15 -38.73 -31.75
CA ASN A 189 -32.52 -38.71 -31.19
C ASN A 189 -32.85 -39.17 -29.76
N GLY A 190 -33.25 -38.17 -28.94
CA GLY A 190 -34.01 -38.40 -27.71
C GLY A 190 -34.24 -37.13 -26.89
N ARG A 191 -35.22 -36.31 -27.29
CA ARG A 191 -35.73 -35.15 -26.51
C ARG A 191 -36.14 -35.59 -25.10
N VAL A 192 -35.54 -34.99 -24.07
CA VAL A 192 -36.22 -34.68 -22.81
C VAL A 192 -35.87 -33.25 -22.42
N SER A 193 -36.88 -32.39 -22.57
CA SER A 193 -36.91 -31.00 -22.15
C SER A 193 -36.87 -30.91 -20.62
N VAL A 194 -35.87 -30.21 -20.08
CA VAL A 194 -35.93 -29.64 -18.73
C VAL A 194 -35.56 -28.15 -18.86
N ASN A 195 -36.61 -27.34 -18.94
CA ASN A 195 -36.69 -25.90 -18.70
C ASN A 195 -35.55 -25.02 -19.25
N GLY A 196 -35.84 -24.44 -20.41
CA GLY A 196 -35.00 -23.49 -21.10
C GLY A 196 -34.73 -22.21 -20.32
N VAL A 197 -33.47 -21.81 -20.39
CA VAL A 197 -33.08 -20.41 -20.58
C VAL A 197 -32.34 -20.40 -21.91
N GLU A 198 -32.82 -19.61 -22.84
CA GLU A 198 -32.24 -19.41 -24.17
C GLU A 198 -30.82 -18.85 -24.03
N ASP A 199 -29.77 -19.65 -24.28
CA ASP A 199 -28.40 -19.15 -24.42
C ASP A 199 -28.23 -18.63 -25.86
N GLY A 200 -28.91 -17.50 -26.11
CA GLY A 200 -28.86 -16.74 -27.36
C GLY A 200 -28.83 -15.22 -27.13
N SER A 201 -28.82 -14.76 -25.88
CA SER A 201 -28.60 -13.36 -25.56
C SER A 201 -27.11 -13.05 -25.60
N ASP A 202 -26.71 -12.13 -26.49
CA ASP A 202 -25.38 -11.56 -26.52
C ASP A 202 -25.00 -11.05 -25.12
N PHE A 203 -23.79 -11.34 -24.64
CA PHE A 203 -23.37 -11.01 -23.27
C PHE A 203 -23.18 -9.49 -23.16
N ASP A 204 -23.98 -8.83 -22.31
CA ASP A 204 -23.82 -7.40 -22.02
C ASP A 204 -22.86 -7.20 -20.82
N PRO A 205 -21.62 -6.74 -21.03
CA PRO A 205 -20.69 -6.45 -19.93
C PRO A 205 -21.15 -5.28 -19.05
N GLY A 206 -22.09 -4.46 -19.53
CA GLY A 206 -22.72 -3.37 -18.80
C GLY A 206 -23.74 -3.85 -17.78
N ALA A 207 -24.37 -5.01 -17.97
CA ALA A 207 -25.45 -5.50 -17.13
C ALA A 207 -24.96 -5.89 -15.72
N PRO A 208 -25.82 -5.76 -14.67
CA PRO A 208 -25.48 -6.24 -13.34
C PRO A 208 -25.14 -7.75 -13.33
N PRO A 209 -24.05 -8.17 -12.67
CA PRO A 209 -23.66 -9.58 -12.64
C PRO A 209 -24.65 -10.43 -11.82
N PRO A 210 -24.79 -11.73 -12.12
CA PRO A 210 -25.66 -12.65 -11.39
C PRO A 210 -25.08 -13.12 -10.03
N PHE A 211 -23.98 -12.49 -9.58
CA PHE A 211 -23.27 -12.77 -8.33
C PHE A 211 -23.01 -11.46 -7.58
N ASN A 212 -22.70 -11.57 -6.29
CA ASN A 212 -22.36 -10.43 -5.44
C ASN A 212 -20.94 -10.55 -4.86
N LEU A 213 -20.47 -9.51 -4.17
CA LEU A 213 -19.11 -9.48 -3.57
C LEU A 213 -18.88 -10.61 -2.56
N ALA A 214 -19.91 -11.06 -1.84
CA ALA A 214 -19.78 -12.13 -0.86
C ALA A 214 -19.52 -13.48 -1.54
N ASP A 215 -20.10 -13.72 -2.71
CA ASP A 215 -19.87 -14.95 -3.49
C ASP A 215 -18.40 -15.05 -3.92
N ILE A 216 -17.84 -13.94 -4.44
CA ILE A 216 -16.43 -13.87 -4.83
C ILE A 216 -15.53 -14.04 -3.59
N ARG A 217 -15.84 -13.36 -2.50
CA ARG A 217 -15.10 -13.47 -1.24
C ARG A 217 -15.12 -14.90 -0.69
N ALA A 218 -16.23 -15.61 -0.82
CA ALA A 218 -16.39 -16.99 -0.35
C ALA A 218 -15.55 -17.98 -1.17
N ALA A 219 -15.32 -17.70 -2.45
CA ALA A 219 -14.46 -18.51 -3.30
C ALA A 219 -12.97 -18.37 -2.98
N ILE A 220 -12.53 -17.21 -2.46
CA ILE A 220 -11.12 -16.96 -2.14
C ILE A 220 -10.72 -17.65 -0.82
N PRO A 221 -9.74 -18.58 -0.83
CA PRO A 221 -9.28 -19.28 0.37
C PRO A 221 -8.85 -18.36 1.52
N LYS A 222 -9.17 -18.75 2.76
CA LYS A 222 -8.91 -17.95 3.97
C LYS A 222 -7.45 -17.60 4.19
N HIS A 223 -6.50 -18.47 3.80
CA HIS A 223 -5.07 -18.22 3.99
C HIS A 223 -4.56 -17.06 3.13
N LEU A 224 -5.20 -16.76 2.01
CA LEU A 224 -4.81 -15.67 1.11
C LEU A 224 -5.09 -14.27 1.69
N TRP A 225 -5.95 -14.18 2.70
CA TRP A 225 -6.24 -12.95 3.42
C TRP A 225 -5.23 -12.66 4.55
N VAL A 226 -4.35 -13.61 4.86
CA VAL A 226 -3.38 -13.48 5.95
C VAL A 226 -2.22 -12.63 5.48
N LYS A 227 -2.00 -11.52 6.20
CA LYS A 227 -0.89 -10.60 5.97
C LYS A 227 0.29 -11.03 6.84
N ASP A 228 1.39 -11.41 6.21
CA ASP A 228 2.64 -11.74 6.87
C ASP A 228 3.64 -10.57 6.74
N PRO A 229 3.88 -9.81 7.84
CA PRO A 229 4.80 -8.68 7.80
C PRO A 229 6.25 -9.09 7.50
N TRP A 230 6.67 -10.32 7.86
CA TRP A 230 8.03 -10.78 7.57
C TRP A 230 8.22 -11.06 6.10
N ARG A 231 7.23 -11.71 5.48
CA ARG A 231 7.20 -11.90 4.03
C ARG A 231 7.20 -10.55 3.31
N SER A 232 6.32 -9.63 3.69
CA SER A 232 6.27 -8.28 3.11
C SER A 232 7.61 -7.52 3.25
N MET A 233 8.23 -7.56 4.44
CA MET A 233 9.55 -6.94 4.68
C MET A 233 10.67 -7.62 3.90
N SER A 234 10.58 -8.93 3.61
CA SER A 234 11.58 -9.61 2.79
C SER A 234 11.61 -9.08 1.36
N TYR A 235 10.44 -8.73 0.78
CA TYR A 235 10.36 -8.06 -0.52
C TYR A 235 10.98 -6.66 -0.46
N VAL A 236 10.76 -5.90 0.61
CA VAL A 236 11.40 -4.58 0.81
C VAL A 236 12.92 -4.71 0.84
N VAL A 237 13.46 -5.64 1.65
CA VAL A 237 14.90 -5.86 1.76
C VAL A 237 15.49 -6.29 0.41
N ARG A 238 14.83 -7.22 -0.28
CA ARG A 238 15.22 -7.68 -1.62
C ARG A 238 15.30 -6.52 -2.60
N ASP A 239 14.24 -5.74 -2.71
CA ASP A 239 14.13 -4.68 -3.72
C ASP A 239 15.09 -3.53 -3.43
N VAL A 240 15.24 -3.12 -2.17
CA VAL A 240 16.23 -2.11 -1.76
C VAL A 240 17.66 -2.60 -2.03
N ALA A 241 17.97 -3.87 -1.74
CA ALA A 241 19.29 -4.43 -2.05
C ALA A 241 19.58 -4.42 -3.55
N VAL A 242 18.60 -4.77 -4.40
CA VAL A 242 18.74 -4.71 -5.86
C VAL A 242 18.92 -3.26 -6.32
N VAL A 243 18.11 -2.32 -5.83
CA VAL A 243 18.23 -0.88 -6.14
C VAL A 243 19.64 -0.35 -5.82
N LEU A 244 20.16 -0.64 -4.63
CA LEU A 244 21.50 -0.20 -4.23
C LEU A 244 22.59 -0.91 -5.04
N GLY A 245 22.43 -2.20 -5.32
CA GLY A 245 23.35 -3.01 -6.11
C GLY A 245 23.46 -2.51 -7.55
N LEU A 246 22.33 -2.25 -8.22
CA LEU A 246 22.28 -1.70 -9.57
C LEU A 246 22.99 -0.34 -9.63
N ALA A 247 22.71 0.56 -8.68
CA ALA A 247 23.35 1.87 -8.61
C ALA A 247 24.87 1.77 -8.40
N ALA A 248 25.32 0.87 -7.53
CA ALA A 248 26.73 0.62 -7.28
C ALA A 248 27.45 0.07 -8.53
N VAL A 249 26.85 -0.90 -9.21
CA VAL A 249 27.38 -1.48 -10.47
C VAL A 249 27.49 -0.40 -11.54
N ALA A 250 26.43 0.39 -11.76
CA ALA A 250 26.44 1.46 -12.76
C ALA A 250 27.49 2.54 -12.45
N ALA A 251 27.62 2.93 -11.18
CA ALA A 251 28.62 3.90 -10.75
C ALA A 251 30.06 3.36 -10.86
N TYR A 252 30.27 2.06 -10.64
CA TYR A 252 31.57 1.41 -10.75
C TYR A 252 32.05 1.34 -12.21
N PHE A 253 31.22 0.81 -13.11
CA PHE A 253 31.59 0.65 -14.51
C PHE A 253 31.54 1.97 -15.30
N ASN A 254 30.60 2.85 -14.97
CA ASN A 254 30.44 4.20 -15.52
C ASN A 254 30.70 4.31 -17.04
N ASN A 255 30.05 3.45 -17.84
CA ASN A 255 30.20 3.46 -19.30
C ASN A 255 28.82 3.53 -19.99
N TRP A 256 28.81 4.00 -21.23
CA TRP A 256 27.59 4.25 -22.00
C TRP A 256 26.79 3.00 -22.40
N VAL A 257 27.38 1.80 -22.30
CA VAL A 257 26.66 0.54 -22.50
C VAL A 257 25.86 0.16 -21.25
N VAL A 258 26.44 0.40 -20.07
CA VAL A 258 25.82 0.09 -18.77
C VAL A 258 24.69 1.05 -18.45
N TRP A 259 24.79 2.33 -18.84
CA TRP A 259 23.80 3.35 -18.47
C TRP A 259 22.37 3.04 -18.93
N PRO A 260 22.09 2.72 -20.22
CA PRO A 260 20.73 2.38 -20.65
C PRO A 260 20.16 1.14 -19.96
N LEU A 261 20.97 0.10 -19.77
CA LEU A 261 20.57 -1.13 -19.06
C LEU A 261 20.24 -0.83 -17.59
N TYR A 262 21.09 -0.05 -16.94
CA TYR A 262 20.87 0.44 -15.59
C TYR A 262 19.59 1.28 -15.51
N TRP A 263 19.38 2.24 -16.41
CA TRP A 263 18.21 3.11 -16.37
C TRP A 263 16.91 2.32 -16.44
N PHE A 264 16.81 1.38 -17.39
CA PHE A 264 15.65 0.52 -17.51
C PHE A 264 15.43 -0.33 -16.25
N ALA A 265 16.46 -1.06 -15.80
CA ALA A 265 16.36 -1.93 -14.63
C ALA A 265 16.03 -1.13 -13.34
N GLN A 266 16.70 0.00 -13.14
CA GLN A 266 16.53 0.87 -11.98
C GLN A 266 15.15 1.51 -11.95
N GLY A 267 14.66 2.00 -13.10
CA GLY A 267 13.31 2.56 -13.21
C GLY A 267 12.23 1.51 -12.94
N THR A 268 12.39 0.29 -13.45
CA THR A 268 11.50 -0.83 -13.12
C THR A 268 11.56 -1.21 -11.63
N MET A 269 12.72 -1.13 -10.99
CA MET A 269 12.82 -1.37 -9.54
C MET A 269 12.21 -0.24 -8.70
N PHE A 270 12.28 1.02 -9.15
CA PHE A 270 11.53 2.10 -8.51
C PHE A 270 10.02 1.89 -8.61
N TRP A 271 9.54 1.36 -9.74
CA TRP A 271 8.17 0.88 -9.87
C TRP A 271 7.85 -0.27 -8.89
N ALA A 272 8.76 -1.23 -8.69
CA ALA A 272 8.59 -2.27 -7.67
C ALA A 272 8.46 -1.69 -6.24
N LEU A 273 9.30 -0.70 -5.88
CA LEU A 273 9.20 0.00 -4.59
C LEU A 273 7.85 0.72 -4.44
N PHE A 274 7.33 1.30 -5.52
CA PHE A 274 6.01 1.92 -5.54
C PHE A 274 4.92 0.93 -5.16
N VAL A 275 4.92 -0.27 -5.76
CA VAL A 275 3.92 -1.32 -5.48
C VAL A 275 3.96 -1.78 -4.02
N LEU A 276 5.14 -1.90 -3.41
CA LEU A 276 5.26 -2.23 -1.98
C LEU A 276 4.73 -1.11 -1.06
N GLY A 277 4.99 0.15 -1.41
CA GLY A 277 4.40 1.28 -0.69
C GLY A 277 2.90 1.41 -0.93
N HIS A 278 2.41 0.98 -2.09
CA HIS A 278 0.99 0.88 -2.42
C HIS A 278 0.29 -0.17 -1.53
N ASP A 279 0.90 -1.34 -1.32
CA ASP A 279 0.40 -2.35 -0.36
C ASP A 279 0.36 -1.81 1.08
N CYS A 280 1.32 -0.96 1.45
CA CYS A 280 1.27 -0.24 2.71
C CYS A 280 0.05 0.69 2.77
N GLY A 281 -0.24 1.37 1.66
CA GLY A 281 -1.38 2.28 1.50
C GLY A 281 -2.73 1.59 1.67
N HIS A 282 -2.90 0.38 1.14
CA HIS A 282 -4.09 -0.45 1.35
C HIS A 282 -4.12 -1.14 2.72
N GLY A 283 -2.99 -1.16 3.40
CA GLY A 283 -2.78 -1.97 4.60
C GLY A 283 -2.80 -3.46 4.33
N SER A 284 -2.55 -3.90 3.10
CA SER A 284 -2.31 -5.31 2.74
C SER A 284 -0.90 -5.76 3.10
N PHE A 285 0.06 -4.83 3.21
CA PHE A 285 1.43 -5.09 3.64
C PHE A 285 1.51 -5.72 5.05
N SER A 286 0.74 -5.19 6.01
CA SER A 286 0.64 -5.74 7.38
C SER A 286 -0.66 -5.33 8.08
N ASN A 287 -1.03 -6.04 9.15
CA ASN A 287 -2.13 -5.64 10.02
C ASN A 287 -1.80 -4.46 10.96
N ASN A 288 -0.55 -3.96 10.97
CA ASN A 288 -0.13 -2.85 11.82
C ASN A 288 -0.11 -1.53 11.02
N PRO A 289 -1.06 -0.60 11.25
CA PRO A 289 -1.12 0.65 10.51
C PRO A 289 0.12 1.53 10.67
N LYS A 290 0.81 1.45 11.82
CA LYS A 290 2.05 2.21 12.04
C LYS A 290 3.19 1.67 11.20
N LEU A 291 3.33 0.35 11.11
CA LEU A 291 4.34 -0.28 10.26
C LEU A 291 4.10 0.11 8.80
N ASN A 292 2.85 -0.01 8.33
CA ASN A 292 2.48 0.40 6.98
C ASN A 292 2.76 1.89 6.75
N SER A 293 2.48 2.76 7.72
CA SER A 293 2.76 4.19 7.58
C SER A 293 4.27 4.46 7.48
N VAL A 294 5.09 3.87 8.35
CA VAL A 294 6.54 4.08 8.34
C VAL A 294 7.16 3.54 7.05
N VAL A 295 6.88 2.28 6.70
CA VAL A 295 7.43 1.65 5.49
C VAL A 295 6.92 2.34 4.23
N GLY A 296 5.63 2.69 4.18
CA GLY A 296 5.04 3.44 3.08
C GLY A 296 5.73 4.78 2.83
N HIS A 297 5.98 5.58 3.88
CA HIS A 297 6.73 6.83 3.74
C HIS A 297 8.16 6.60 3.25
N LEU A 298 8.88 5.62 3.80
CA LEU A 298 10.25 5.32 3.39
C LEU A 298 10.32 4.94 1.90
N LEU A 299 9.45 4.03 1.47
CA LEU A 299 9.40 3.57 0.08
C LEU A 299 8.97 4.69 -0.86
N HIS A 300 7.80 5.31 -0.64
CA HIS A 300 7.25 6.30 -1.55
C HIS A 300 8.04 7.61 -1.57
N SER A 301 8.49 8.12 -0.41
CA SER A 301 9.28 9.36 -0.42
C SER A 301 10.61 9.17 -1.15
N SER A 302 11.23 7.99 -1.06
CA SER A 302 12.49 7.67 -1.77
C SER A 302 12.39 7.73 -3.30
N ILE A 303 11.18 7.68 -3.85
CA ILE A 303 10.87 7.79 -5.28
C ILE A 303 9.97 9.02 -5.57
N LEU A 304 10.01 10.03 -4.71
CA LEU A 304 9.26 11.29 -4.82
C LEU A 304 7.73 11.15 -4.94
N VAL A 305 7.16 10.17 -4.24
CA VAL A 305 5.72 10.02 -4.06
C VAL A 305 5.32 10.51 -2.66
N PRO A 306 4.38 11.48 -2.53
CA PRO A 306 3.87 11.89 -1.22
C PRO A 306 2.92 10.83 -0.68
N TYR A 307 3.43 9.94 0.19
CA TYR A 307 2.74 8.71 0.61
C TYR A 307 1.26 8.90 0.98
N HIS A 308 0.93 9.78 1.92
CA HIS A 308 -0.45 10.00 2.35
C HIS A 308 -1.30 10.74 1.32
N GLY A 309 -0.73 11.73 0.63
CA GLY A 309 -1.43 12.42 -0.46
C GLY A 309 -1.88 11.41 -1.51
N TRP A 310 -0.95 10.58 -1.98
CA TRP A 310 -1.24 9.52 -2.95
C TRP A 310 -2.12 8.40 -2.36
N ARG A 311 -1.86 7.92 -1.14
CA ARG A 311 -2.66 6.85 -0.50
C ARG A 311 -4.13 7.24 -0.41
N ILE A 312 -4.42 8.50 -0.06
CA ILE A 312 -5.80 8.97 0.10
C ILE A 312 -6.49 9.12 -1.26
N SER A 313 -5.84 9.72 -2.26
CA SER A 313 -6.41 9.79 -3.61
C SER A 313 -6.62 8.42 -4.23
N HIS A 314 -5.68 7.51 -4.01
CA HIS A 314 -5.78 6.14 -4.47
C HIS A 314 -6.89 5.36 -3.73
N ARG A 315 -7.07 5.57 -2.42
CA ARG A 315 -8.25 5.04 -1.70
C ARG A 315 -9.55 5.55 -2.31
N THR A 316 -9.62 6.84 -2.68
CA THR A 316 -10.79 7.42 -3.36
C THR A 316 -11.02 6.78 -4.72
N HIS A 317 -9.97 6.53 -5.50
CA HIS A 317 -10.04 5.75 -6.75
C HIS A 317 -10.62 4.36 -6.50
N HIS A 318 -10.11 3.60 -5.52
CA HIS A 318 -10.66 2.28 -5.20
C HIS A 318 -12.12 2.32 -4.73
N GLN A 319 -12.54 3.38 -4.05
CA GLN A 319 -13.93 3.52 -3.62
C GLN A 319 -14.89 3.86 -4.76
N ASN A 320 -14.38 4.40 -5.87
CA ASN A 320 -15.19 4.97 -6.95
C ASN A 320 -14.82 4.44 -8.35
N HIS A 321 -14.00 3.41 -8.46
CA HIS A 321 -13.52 2.91 -9.74
C HIS A 321 -14.69 2.59 -10.70
N GLY A 322 -14.58 3.00 -11.96
CA GLY A 322 -15.64 2.83 -12.96
C GLY A 322 -16.82 3.80 -12.82
N HIS A 323 -16.76 4.77 -11.91
CA HIS A 323 -17.70 5.90 -11.82
C HIS A 323 -17.18 7.09 -12.64
N VAL A 324 -18.00 7.69 -13.51
CA VAL A 324 -17.54 8.76 -14.42
C VAL A 324 -17.04 10.01 -13.67
N GLU A 325 -17.77 10.46 -12.65
CA GLU A 325 -17.50 11.71 -11.94
C GLU A 325 -16.62 11.55 -10.70
N ASN A 326 -16.80 10.45 -9.96
CA ASN A 326 -16.19 10.29 -8.64
C ASN A 326 -14.82 9.61 -8.69
N ASP A 327 -14.52 8.85 -9.75
CA ASP A 327 -13.21 8.21 -9.92
C ASP A 327 -12.11 9.25 -10.10
N GLU A 328 -10.93 9.01 -9.55
CA GLU A 328 -9.89 10.01 -9.30
C GLU A 328 -8.78 10.04 -10.36
N SER A 329 -8.39 8.87 -10.85
CA SER A 329 -7.25 8.72 -11.75
C SER A 329 -7.70 8.09 -13.06
N TRP A 330 -7.22 8.62 -14.18
CA TRP A 330 -7.53 8.14 -15.53
C TRP A 330 -9.03 7.95 -15.84
N HIS A 331 -9.94 8.59 -15.11
CA HIS A 331 -11.38 8.52 -15.38
C HIS A 331 -11.73 9.20 -16.73
N PRO A 332 -12.84 8.81 -17.39
CA PRO A 332 -13.26 9.42 -18.63
C PRO A 332 -13.66 10.86 -18.39
N LEU A 333 -13.33 11.71 -19.34
CA LEU A 333 -13.83 13.08 -19.36
C LEU A 333 -15.20 13.09 -20.04
N SER A 334 -16.12 13.86 -19.49
CA SER A 334 -17.36 14.18 -20.19
C SER A 334 -17.03 14.96 -21.47
N GLU A 335 -17.85 14.82 -22.51
CA GLU A 335 -17.65 15.50 -23.79
C GLU A 335 -17.50 17.02 -23.60
N LYS A 336 -18.32 17.62 -22.73
CA LYS A 336 -18.20 19.03 -22.35
C LYS A 336 -16.83 19.37 -21.78
N VAL A 337 -16.35 18.63 -20.79
CA VAL A 337 -15.03 18.90 -20.16
C VAL A 337 -13.92 18.73 -21.18
N TYR A 338 -13.96 17.64 -21.95
CA TYR A 338 -12.99 17.32 -22.99
C TYR A 338 -12.86 18.47 -24.02
N LYS A 339 -13.97 19.01 -24.51
CA LYS A 339 -13.98 20.13 -25.49
C LYS A 339 -13.46 21.44 -24.93
N THR A 340 -13.42 21.60 -23.61
CA THR A 340 -12.93 22.81 -22.93
C THR A 340 -11.46 22.73 -22.50
N LEU A 341 -10.79 21.60 -22.71
CA LEU A 341 -9.39 21.45 -22.37
C LEU A 341 -8.51 22.41 -23.18
N ASP A 342 -7.52 23.00 -22.53
CA ASP A 342 -6.44 23.67 -23.23
C ASP A 342 -5.55 22.66 -23.97
N LYS A 343 -4.82 23.15 -24.98
CA LYS A 343 -3.98 22.29 -25.83
C LYS A 343 -2.87 21.56 -25.07
N ALA A 344 -2.32 22.15 -24.01
CA ALA A 344 -1.23 21.52 -23.25
C ALA A 344 -1.79 20.35 -22.43
N THR A 345 -2.93 20.54 -21.76
CA THR A 345 -3.62 19.45 -21.05
C THR A 345 -4.08 18.34 -22.00
N GLN A 346 -4.63 18.71 -23.16
CA GLN A 346 -5.02 17.73 -24.18
C GLN A 346 -3.81 16.91 -24.67
N MET A 347 -2.70 17.58 -24.97
CA MET A 347 -1.46 16.93 -25.40
C MET A 347 -0.90 16.02 -24.30
N LEU A 348 -0.86 16.50 -23.06
CA LEU A 348 -0.39 15.72 -21.91
C LEU A 348 -1.25 14.48 -21.68
N ARG A 349 -2.57 14.54 -21.88
CA ARG A 349 -3.48 13.43 -21.58
C ARG A 349 -3.67 12.44 -22.73
N PHE A 350 -3.57 12.87 -23.99
CA PHE A 350 -3.97 12.05 -25.14
C PHE A 350 -2.89 11.83 -26.20
N THR A 351 -1.76 12.56 -26.17
CA THR A 351 -0.75 12.48 -27.23
C THR A 351 0.51 11.77 -26.73
N LEU A 352 0.75 10.54 -27.17
CA LEU A 352 1.99 9.83 -26.82
C LEU A 352 3.24 10.61 -27.27
N PRO A 353 4.31 10.63 -26.44
CA PRO A 353 4.50 9.90 -25.19
C PRO A 353 4.05 10.64 -23.92
N PHE A 354 3.48 11.85 -24.03
CA PHE A 354 3.24 12.74 -22.90
C PHE A 354 2.35 12.18 -21.78
N PRO A 355 1.30 11.36 -22.05
CA PRO A 355 0.52 10.68 -21.01
C PRO A 355 1.37 9.86 -20.03
N MET A 356 2.52 9.36 -20.47
CA MET A 356 3.44 8.57 -19.65
C MET A 356 4.33 9.45 -18.74
N LEU A 357 4.13 10.76 -18.76
CA LEU A 357 4.83 11.74 -17.93
C LEU A 357 3.84 12.50 -17.04
N ALA A 358 2.59 12.07 -16.96
CA ALA A 358 1.48 12.81 -16.36
C ALA A 358 1.52 12.78 -14.83
N TYR A 359 2.05 11.72 -14.21
CA TYR A 359 1.97 11.51 -12.77
C TYR A 359 2.49 12.67 -11.91
N PRO A 360 3.69 13.26 -12.17
CA PRO A 360 4.10 14.45 -11.45
C PRO A 360 3.10 15.59 -11.61
N PHE A 361 2.55 15.87 -12.79
CA PHE A 361 1.56 16.95 -12.94
C PHE A 361 0.25 16.65 -12.20
N TYR A 362 -0.18 15.39 -12.20
CA TYR A 362 -1.33 14.90 -11.44
C TYR A 362 -1.17 15.14 -9.93
N LEU A 363 0.04 15.00 -9.37
CA LEU A 363 0.27 15.28 -7.96
C LEU A 363 0.02 16.75 -7.60
N TRP A 364 0.30 17.70 -8.50
CA TRP A 364 0.14 19.13 -8.23
C TRP A 364 -1.26 19.66 -8.59
N GLY A 365 -1.90 19.11 -9.63
CA GLY A 365 -3.14 19.65 -10.19
C GLY A 365 -4.32 18.68 -10.34
N ARG A 366 -4.16 17.40 -9.97
CA ARG A 366 -5.13 16.31 -10.16
C ARG A 366 -5.55 16.10 -11.62
N SER A 367 -6.49 15.19 -11.86
CA SER A 367 -7.04 14.89 -13.18
C SER A 367 -7.86 16.08 -13.72
N PRO A 368 -7.92 16.31 -15.05
CA PRO A 368 -8.75 17.36 -15.62
C PRO A 368 -10.22 17.25 -15.21
N GLY A 369 -10.84 18.38 -14.89
CA GLY A 369 -12.19 18.42 -14.32
C GLY A 369 -12.21 18.32 -12.78
N LYS A 370 -11.06 18.08 -12.14
CA LYS A 370 -10.87 18.15 -10.69
C LYS A 370 -9.90 19.27 -10.34
N SER A 371 -9.95 19.74 -9.10
CA SER A 371 -9.06 20.79 -8.58
C SER A 371 -8.36 20.32 -7.31
N GLY A 372 -7.29 20.98 -6.90
CA GLY A 372 -6.56 20.63 -5.67
C GLY A 372 -5.23 19.92 -5.94
N SER A 373 -4.53 19.59 -4.85
CA SER A 373 -3.14 19.13 -4.88
C SER A 373 -2.90 18.06 -3.82
N HIS A 374 -2.06 17.08 -4.14
CA HIS A 374 -1.65 16.04 -3.21
C HIS A 374 -0.76 16.55 -2.07
N PHE A 375 -0.24 17.79 -2.19
CA PHE A 375 0.62 18.42 -1.21
C PHE A 375 -0.09 19.48 -0.35
N ASP A 376 -1.26 19.95 -0.78
CA ASP A 376 -2.04 20.95 -0.04
C ASP A 376 -2.96 20.28 0.98
N PRO A 377 -2.73 20.46 2.30
CA PRO A 377 -3.62 19.90 3.33
C PRO A 377 -5.05 20.45 3.27
N ASN A 378 -5.30 21.55 2.55
CA ASN A 378 -6.63 22.11 2.34
C ASN A 378 -7.31 21.60 1.06
N SER A 379 -6.66 20.75 0.27
CA SER A 379 -7.28 20.22 -0.94
C SER A 379 -8.60 19.51 -0.61
N ASP A 380 -9.59 19.73 -1.47
CA ASP A 380 -10.86 19.01 -1.55
C ASP A 380 -10.71 17.48 -1.69
N LEU A 381 -9.51 16.99 -2.03
CA LEU A 381 -9.15 15.58 -2.02
C LEU A 381 -9.17 14.96 -0.61
N PHE A 382 -9.03 15.78 0.43
CA PHE A 382 -8.81 15.32 1.81
C PHE A 382 -9.91 15.80 2.75
N VAL A 383 -10.31 14.92 3.68
CA VAL A 383 -11.19 15.36 4.78
C VAL A 383 -10.36 16.09 5.85
N PRO A 384 -10.96 16.99 6.67
CA PRO A 384 -10.21 17.79 7.65
C PRO A 384 -9.33 16.98 8.61
N ASN A 385 -9.72 15.76 8.96
CA ASN A 385 -8.95 14.91 9.87
C ASN A 385 -7.67 14.32 9.24
N GLU A 386 -7.52 14.39 7.92
CA GLU A 386 -6.35 13.87 7.18
C GLU A 386 -5.27 14.94 6.97
N ARG A 387 -5.53 16.20 7.34
CA ARG A 387 -4.60 17.32 7.18
C ARG A 387 -3.18 17.05 7.70
N LYS A 388 -3.08 16.41 8.87
CA LYS A 388 -1.78 16.09 9.48
C LYS A 388 -1.01 15.06 8.67
N ASP A 389 -1.72 14.08 8.10
CA ASP A 389 -1.12 13.06 7.24
C ASP A 389 -0.49 13.72 6.00
N ILE A 390 -1.19 14.69 5.39
CA ILE A 390 -0.67 15.43 4.24
C ILE A 390 0.58 16.23 4.59
N ILE A 391 0.55 16.97 5.71
CA ILE A 391 1.71 17.73 6.18
C ILE A 391 2.92 16.81 6.41
N THR A 392 2.72 15.65 7.05
CA THR A 392 3.80 14.68 7.27
C THR A 392 4.38 14.17 5.95
N SER A 393 3.54 13.76 5.01
CA SER A 393 4.01 13.27 3.71
C SER A 393 4.69 14.35 2.86
N THR A 394 4.16 15.58 2.86
CA THR A 394 4.81 16.72 2.19
C THR A 394 6.18 17.02 2.82
N ALA A 395 6.31 16.92 4.15
CA ALA A 395 7.60 17.08 4.83
C ALA A 395 8.59 15.97 4.46
N CYS A 396 8.17 14.70 4.44
CA CYS A 396 9.03 13.57 4.02
C CYS A 396 9.47 13.71 2.55
N TRP A 397 8.55 14.08 1.66
CA TRP A 397 8.84 14.33 0.25
C TRP A 397 9.84 15.48 0.09
N THR A 398 9.63 16.60 0.80
CA THR A 398 10.51 17.78 0.76
C THR A 398 11.91 17.43 1.28
N ALA A 399 12.00 16.62 2.34
CA ALA A 399 13.27 16.15 2.86
C ALA A 399 14.02 15.29 1.82
N MET A 400 13.33 14.39 1.10
CA MET A 400 13.95 13.63 0.01
C MET A 400 14.39 14.54 -1.14
N ALA A 401 13.56 15.49 -1.56
CA ALA A 401 13.92 16.43 -2.61
C ALA A 401 15.17 17.25 -2.22
N GLY A 402 15.22 17.74 -0.98
CA GLY A 402 16.38 18.42 -0.42
C GLY A 402 17.63 17.54 -0.38
N LEU A 403 17.49 16.25 -0.02
CA LEU A 403 18.58 15.28 -0.06
C LEU A 403 19.12 15.11 -1.49
N LEU A 404 18.25 14.95 -2.49
CA LEU A 404 18.66 14.79 -3.89
C LEU A 404 19.36 16.05 -4.43
N VAL A 405 18.87 17.23 -4.07
CA VAL A 405 19.52 18.51 -4.40
C VAL A 405 20.89 18.61 -3.73
N GLY A 406 21.00 18.26 -2.44
CA GLY A 406 22.27 18.23 -1.72
C GLY A 406 23.28 17.25 -2.35
N LEU A 407 22.83 16.04 -2.70
CA LEU A 407 23.66 15.06 -3.40
C LEU A 407 24.10 15.58 -4.77
N SER A 408 23.24 16.28 -5.51
CA SER A 408 23.57 16.92 -6.78
C SER A 408 24.77 17.89 -6.66
N PHE A 409 24.88 18.64 -5.55
CA PHE A 409 26.05 19.49 -5.30
C PHE A 409 27.32 18.71 -4.95
N VAL A 410 27.20 17.51 -4.36
CA VAL A 410 28.35 16.67 -3.95
C VAL A 410 28.90 15.83 -5.10
N MET A 411 28.04 15.16 -5.86
CA MET A 411 28.43 14.27 -6.97
C MET A 411 28.33 14.90 -8.36
N GLY A 412 27.75 16.10 -8.45
CA GLY A 412 27.50 16.81 -9.70
C GLY A 412 26.12 16.48 -10.29
N PRO A 413 25.46 17.46 -10.92
CA PRO A 413 24.08 17.32 -11.40
C PRO A 413 23.93 16.28 -12.52
N VAL A 414 24.94 16.13 -13.38
CA VAL A 414 24.92 15.11 -14.45
C VAL A 414 24.97 13.70 -13.87
N GLN A 415 25.78 13.46 -12.84
CA GLN A 415 25.85 12.15 -12.20
C GLN A 415 24.54 11.83 -11.47
N MET A 416 23.95 12.83 -10.81
CA MET A 416 22.65 12.65 -10.14
C MET A 416 21.52 12.39 -11.13
N LEU A 417 21.52 13.10 -12.27
CA LEU A 417 20.60 12.84 -13.37
C LEU A 417 20.71 11.40 -13.86
N LYS A 418 21.93 10.90 -14.08
CA LYS A 418 22.16 9.52 -14.55
C LYS A 418 21.77 8.46 -13.51
N LEU A 419 22.07 8.68 -12.23
CA LEU A 419 21.82 7.68 -11.18
C LEU A 419 20.38 7.65 -10.70
N TYR A 420 19.70 8.80 -10.64
CA TYR A 420 18.36 8.91 -10.07
C TYR A 420 17.36 9.55 -11.03
N GLY A 421 17.72 10.65 -11.68
CA GLY A 421 16.77 11.42 -12.50
C GLY A 421 16.20 10.64 -13.69
N VAL A 422 17.04 9.97 -14.48
CA VAL A 422 16.60 9.15 -15.63
C VAL A 422 15.80 7.92 -15.16
N PRO A 423 16.27 7.12 -14.17
CA PRO A 423 15.45 6.05 -13.59
C PRO A 423 14.10 6.52 -13.02
N TYR A 424 14.05 7.69 -12.36
CA TYR A 424 12.81 8.26 -11.84
C TYR A 424 11.79 8.51 -12.94
N TRP A 425 12.21 9.08 -14.08
CA TRP A 425 11.29 9.29 -15.21
C TRP A 425 10.85 7.97 -15.86
N LEU A 426 11.68 6.93 -15.86
CA LEU A 426 11.27 5.59 -16.27
C LEU A 426 10.27 4.96 -15.30
N PHE A 427 10.42 5.19 -14.00
CA PHE A 427 9.40 4.85 -13.01
C PHE A 427 8.08 5.57 -13.27
N VAL A 428 8.11 6.89 -13.52
CA VAL A 428 6.91 7.68 -13.86
C VAL A 428 6.21 7.09 -15.08
N MET A 429 6.96 6.76 -16.14
CA MET A 429 6.42 6.10 -17.32
C MET A 429 5.79 4.74 -17.00
N TRP A 430 6.42 3.93 -16.14
CA TRP A 430 5.83 2.67 -15.67
C TRP A 430 4.52 2.88 -14.92
N LEU A 431 4.48 3.84 -13.99
CA LEU A 431 3.31 4.13 -13.18
C LEU A 431 2.12 4.53 -14.06
N ASP A 432 2.32 5.49 -14.96
CA ASP A 432 1.26 5.97 -15.85
C ASP A 432 0.82 4.88 -16.83
N LEU A 433 1.77 4.11 -17.38
CA LEU A 433 1.48 2.99 -18.30
C LEU A 433 0.62 1.91 -17.64
N VAL A 434 1.05 1.42 -16.48
CA VAL A 434 0.39 0.31 -15.78
C VAL A 434 -0.98 0.75 -15.30
N THR A 435 -1.06 1.91 -14.65
CA THR A 435 -2.34 2.46 -14.18
C THR A 435 -3.30 2.65 -15.35
N TYR A 436 -2.86 3.20 -16.48
CA TYR A 436 -3.75 3.35 -17.64
C TYR A 436 -4.25 2.00 -18.16
N LEU A 437 -3.35 1.05 -18.42
CA LEU A 437 -3.68 -0.25 -19.04
C LEU A 437 -4.56 -1.15 -18.17
N HIS A 438 -4.52 -0.96 -16.86
CA HIS A 438 -5.36 -1.64 -15.90
C HIS A 438 -6.82 -1.14 -15.91
N HIS A 439 -7.07 0.03 -16.49
CA HIS A 439 -8.40 0.64 -16.57
C HIS A 439 -8.88 0.89 -18.01
N HIS A 440 -8.02 0.68 -19.02
CA HIS A 440 -8.26 1.05 -20.42
C HIS A 440 -7.66 0.03 -21.40
N GLY A 441 -8.03 0.17 -22.67
CA GLY A 441 -7.42 -0.57 -23.78
C GLY A 441 -7.85 -2.03 -23.87
N HIS A 442 -9.10 -2.35 -23.55
CA HIS A 442 -9.66 -3.65 -23.94
C HIS A 442 -10.16 -3.61 -25.40
N GLU A 443 -10.29 -4.77 -26.05
CA GLU A 443 -10.80 -4.85 -27.42
C GLU A 443 -12.29 -4.48 -27.45
N ASP A 444 -13.07 -5.01 -26.50
CA ASP A 444 -14.42 -4.56 -26.21
C ASP A 444 -14.43 -3.28 -25.37
N LYS A 445 -15.37 -2.37 -25.66
CA LYS A 445 -15.53 -1.16 -24.87
C LYS A 445 -15.99 -1.49 -23.45
N LEU A 446 -15.28 -0.95 -22.47
CA LEU A 446 -15.63 -1.08 -21.07
C LEU A 446 -16.69 -0.04 -20.67
N PRO A 447 -17.74 -0.43 -19.94
CA PRO A 447 -18.75 0.49 -19.46
C PRO A 447 -18.19 1.38 -18.36
N TRP A 448 -18.69 2.60 -18.29
CA TRP A 448 -18.56 3.51 -17.17
C TRP A 448 -19.94 3.89 -16.68
N TYR A 449 -20.09 4.04 -15.37
CA TYR A 449 -21.39 4.16 -14.73
C TYR A 449 -21.58 5.51 -14.05
N ARG A 450 -22.85 5.92 -13.94
CA ARG A 450 -23.31 7.08 -13.18
C ARG A 450 -24.48 6.70 -12.27
N GLY A 451 -24.72 7.56 -11.27
CA GLY A 451 -25.95 7.52 -10.48
C GLY A 451 -26.23 6.14 -9.88
N LYS A 452 -27.42 5.60 -10.16
CA LYS A 452 -27.88 4.31 -9.61
C LYS A 452 -27.32 3.09 -10.33
N GLU A 453 -26.80 3.26 -11.54
CA GLU A 453 -26.16 2.17 -12.28
C GLU A 453 -24.78 1.82 -11.69
N TRP A 454 -24.12 2.79 -11.07
CA TRP A 454 -22.84 2.51 -10.42
C TRP A 454 -23.02 1.69 -9.13
N SER A 455 -22.17 0.68 -8.98
CA SER A 455 -21.93 0.00 -7.71
C SER A 455 -20.44 -0.38 -7.63
N TYR A 456 -19.91 -0.54 -6.42
CA TYR A 456 -18.54 -0.98 -6.22
C TYR A 456 -18.22 -2.24 -7.03
N LEU A 457 -19.08 -3.26 -7.01
CA LEU A 457 -18.85 -4.48 -7.78
C LEU A 457 -18.80 -4.22 -9.29
N ARG A 458 -19.81 -3.56 -9.86
CA ARG A 458 -19.87 -3.30 -11.31
C ARG A 458 -18.65 -2.50 -11.77
N GLY A 459 -18.29 -1.46 -11.02
CA GLY A 459 -17.10 -0.67 -11.30
C GLY A 459 -15.80 -1.46 -11.20
N GLY A 460 -15.70 -2.45 -10.30
CA GLY A 460 -14.50 -3.27 -10.17
C GLY A 460 -14.31 -4.23 -11.34
N LEU A 461 -15.43 -4.71 -11.90
CA LEU A 461 -15.45 -5.59 -13.07
C LEU A 461 -15.08 -4.90 -14.40
N THR A 462 -14.91 -3.58 -14.40
CA THR A 462 -14.40 -2.83 -15.56
C THR A 462 -12.88 -2.72 -15.58
N THR A 463 -12.21 -3.09 -14.49
CA THR A 463 -10.75 -3.17 -14.46
C THR A 463 -10.24 -4.40 -15.24
N LEU A 464 -8.96 -4.37 -15.60
CA LEU A 464 -8.35 -5.36 -16.47
C LEU A 464 -7.08 -5.92 -15.87
N ASP A 465 -6.99 -7.25 -15.86
CA ASP A 465 -5.73 -7.92 -15.62
C ASP A 465 -4.82 -7.76 -16.84
N ARG A 466 -3.50 -7.64 -16.60
CA ARG A 466 -2.49 -7.51 -17.64
C ARG A 466 -1.28 -8.38 -17.34
N ASP A 467 -0.82 -9.13 -18.34
CA ASP A 467 0.38 -9.96 -18.24
C ASP A 467 1.62 -9.18 -18.72
N TYR A 468 2.57 -8.94 -17.82
CA TYR A 468 3.81 -8.22 -18.10
C TYR A 468 5.03 -9.13 -18.36
N GLY A 469 4.81 -10.44 -18.56
CA GLY A 469 5.88 -11.40 -18.85
C GLY A 469 6.83 -11.56 -17.68
N LEU A 470 8.15 -11.44 -17.93
CA LEU A 470 9.16 -11.59 -16.87
C LEU A 470 9.07 -10.49 -15.79
N ILE A 471 8.42 -9.37 -16.10
CA ILE A 471 8.30 -8.22 -15.18
C ILE A 471 7.23 -8.47 -14.10
N ASN A 472 6.32 -9.44 -14.27
CA ASN A 472 5.29 -9.78 -13.28
C ASN A 472 5.86 -10.01 -11.88
N ASN A 473 6.93 -10.81 -11.75
CA ASN A 473 7.54 -11.05 -10.44
C ASN A 473 8.29 -9.83 -9.87
N ILE A 474 8.73 -8.92 -10.74
CA ILE A 474 9.50 -7.72 -10.35
C ILE A 474 8.55 -6.67 -9.77
N HIS A 475 7.42 -6.44 -10.43
CA HIS A 475 6.39 -5.50 -9.94
C HIS A 475 5.32 -6.16 -9.06
N HIS A 476 5.66 -7.29 -8.45
CA HIS A 476 4.86 -7.94 -7.41
C HIS A 476 3.46 -8.38 -7.88
N ASP A 477 3.36 -8.89 -9.11
CA ASP A 477 2.14 -9.44 -9.70
C ASP A 477 0.93 -8.47 -9.69
N ILE A 478 1.17 -7.16 -9.60
CA ILE A 478 0.11 -6.14 -9.58
C ILE A 478 -0.77 -6.16 -10.84
N GLY A 479 -0.31 -6.84 -11.90
CA GLY A 479 -1.09 -7.12 -13.11
C GLY A 479 -2.38 -7.89 -12.87
N THR A 480 -2.55 -8.57 -11.72
CA THR A 480 -3.84 -9.17 -11.30
C THR A 480 -4.73 -8.11 -10.63
N HIS A 481 -5.18 -7.16 -11.45
CA HIS A 481 -5.77 -5.91 -10.98
C HIS A 481 -7.25 -6.02 -10.61
N VAL A 482 -8.01 -6.96 -11.19
CA VAL A 482 -9.46 -7.12 -10.90
C VAL A 482 -9.71 -7.48 -9.45
N ILE A 483 -9.07 -8.55 -8.97
CA ILE A 483 -9.19 -8.95 -7.56
C ILE A 483 -8.54 -7.95 -6.62
N HIS A 484 -7.44 -7.33 -7.05
CA HIS A 484 -6.84 -6.24 -6.31
C HIS A 484 -7.82 -5.08 -6.10
N HIS A 485 -8.60 -4.70 -7.13
CA HIS A 485 -9.61 -3.65 -7.02
C HIS A 485 -10.79 -4.05 -6.14
N LEU A 486 -11.28 -5.28 -6.28
CA LEU A 486 -12.41 -5.77 -5.48
C LEU A 486 -12.02 -5.99 -4.01
N PHE A 487 -10.78 -6.39 -3.74
CA PHE A 487 -10.27 -6.75 -2.42
C PHE A 487 -8.82 -6.30 -2.19
N PRO A 488 -8.55 -4.98 -2.11
CA PRO A 488 -7.18 -4.45 -2.03
C PRO A 488 -6.44 -4.81 -0.73
N GLN A 489 -7.11 -5.48 0.21
CA GLN A 489 -6.54 -5.97 1.47
C GLN A 489 -5.78 -7.29 1.32
N ILE A 490 -5.92 -7.98 0.19
CA ILE A 490 -5.14 -9.17 -0.14
C ILE A 490 -3.70 -8.73 -0.47
N PRO A 491 -2.67 -9.28 0.19
CA PRO A 491 -1.28 -8.95 -0.14
C PRO A 491 -0.91 -9.34 -1.58
N HIS A 492 -0.04 -8.56 -2.22
CA HIS A 492 0.39 -8.81 -3.60
C HIS A 492 0.81 -10.26 -3.87
N TYR A 493 1.55 -10.88 -2.95
CA TYR A 493 2.08 -12.24 -3.08
C TYR A 493 1.03 -13.36 -2.99
N ASN A 494 -0.24 -13.00 -2.77
CA ASN A 494 -1.40 -13.90 -2.75
C ASN A 494 -2.40 -13.59 -3.89
N LEU A 495 -2.21 -12.49 -4.65
CA LEU A 495 -3.21 -12.03 -5.61
C LEU A 495 -3.43 -13.02 -6.77
N VAL A 496 -2.36 -13.63 -7.29
CA VAL A 496 -2.46 -14.62 -8.38
C VAL A 496 -3.36 -15.79 -7.98
N GLU A 497 -3.11 -16.39 -6.82
CA GLU A 497 -3.93 -17.50 -6.32
C GLU A 497 -5.37 -17.07 -6.01
N ALA A 498 -5.56 -15.84 -5.50
CA ALA A 498 -6.87 -15.29 -5.23
C ALA A 498 -7.68 -15.05 -6.52
N THR A 499 -7.03 -14.58 -7.58
CA THR A 499 -7.61 -14.44 -8.91
C THR A 499 -8.04 -15.79 -9.46
N GLU A 500 -7.16 -16.80 -9.47
CA GLU A 500 -7.53 -18.13 -9.96
C GLU A 500 -8.72 -18.74 -9.20
N ALA A 501 -8.79 -18.53 -7.87
CA ALA A 501 -9.92 -18.98 -7.07
C ALA A 501 -11.24 -18.25 -7.38
N ALA A 502 -11.17 -16.97 -7.76
CA ALA A 502 -12.34 -16.13 -8.03
C ALA A 502 -12.88 -16.27 -9.46
N LYS A 503 -12.03 -16.65 -10.44
CA LYS A 503 -12.41 -16.78 -11.86
C LYS A 503 -13.70 -17.56 -12.11
N PRO A 504 -13.95 -18.73 -11.48
CA PRO A 504 -15.18 -19.49 -11.72
C PRO A 504 -16.45 -18.73 -11.31
N VAL A 505 -16.39 -17.88 -10.28
CA VAL A 505 -17.52 -17.04 -9.84
C VAL A 505 -17.72 -15.87 -10.79
N LEU A 506 -16.64 -15.24 -11.25
CA LEU A 506 -16.70 -14.09 -12.16
C LEU A 506 -17.25 -14.47 -13.54
N GLY A 507 -16.97 -15.68 -14.03
CA GLY A 507 -17.51 -16.19 -15.29
C GLY A 507 -17.22 -15.27 -16.48
N LYS A 508 -18.24 -14.97 -17.29
CA LYS A 508 -18.14 -14.10 -18.48
C LYS A 508 -17.70 -12.66 -18.16
N TYR A 509 -17.79 -12.21 -16.90
CA TYR A 509 -17.32 -10.87 -16.49
C TYR A 509 -15.81 -10.78 -16.29
N TYR A 510 -15.11 -11.92 -16.17
CA TYR A 510 -13.65 -11.94 -16.12
C TYR A 510 -13.06 -12.03 -17.52
N ARG A 511 -12.09 -11.16 -17.81
CA ARG A 511 -11.40 -11.08 -19.11
C ARG A 511 -9.99 -11.61 -18.94
N GLU A 512 -9.73 -12.79 -19.47
CA GLU A 512 -8.40 -13.40 -19.41
C GLU A 512 -7.36 -12.50 -20.12
N PRO A 513 -6.25 -12.15 -19.46
CA PRO A 513 -5.22 -11.33 -20.08
C PRO A 513 -4.51 -12.11 -21.18
N LYS A 514 -4.28 -11.44 -22.31
CA LYS A 514 -3.39 -11.96 -23.36
C LYS A 514 -1.99 -12.18 -22.78
N LYS A 515 -1.47 -13.39 -22.93
CA LYS A 515 -0.14 -13.74 -22.43
C LYS A 515 0.96 -12.98 -23.15
N SER A 516 1.91 -12.47 -22.38
CA SER A 516 3.11 -11.82 -22.90
C SER A 516 4.21 -12.82 -23.21
N GLY A 517 5.08 -12.47 -24.16
CA GLY A 517 6.41 -13.08 -24.24
C GLY A 517 7.30 -12.62 -23.06
N PRO A 518 8.63 -12.75 -23.16
CA PRO A 518 9.52 -12.28 -22.10
C PRO A 518 9.34 -10.80 -21.73
N LEU A 519 9.09 -9.97 -22.75
CA LEU A 519 8.76 -8.55 -22.61
C LEU A 519 7.34 -8.28 -23.12
N PRO A 520 6.58 -7.38 -22.47
CA PRO A 520 5.17 -7.15 -22.79
C PRO A 520 4.96 -6.14 -23.93
N LEU A 521 5.67 -6.31 -25.05
CA LEU A 521 5.65 -5.36 -26.17
C LEU A 521 4.25 -5.19 -26.80
N HIS A 522 3.39 -6.21 -26.69
CA HIS A 522 2.03 -6.14 -27.20
C HIS A 522 1.17 -5.07 -26.49
N LEU A 523 1.49 -4.76 -25.22
CA LEU A 523 0.79 -3.75 -24.43
C LEU A 523 1.03 -2.33 -24.98
N LEU A 524 2.16 -2.08 -25.64
CA LEU A 524 2.38 -0.80 -26.33
C LEU A 524 1.39 -0.61 -27.48
N GLY A 525 1.10 -1.68 -28.22
CA GLY A 525 0.07 -1.66 -29.25
C GLY A 525 -1.33 -1.41 -28.67
N VAL A 526 -1.63 -2.00 -27.51
CA VAL A 526 -2.88 -1.75 -26.78
C VAL A 526 -3.00 -0.28 -26.37
N LEU A 527 -1.96 0.27 -25.74
CA LEU A 527 -1.89 1.68 -25.33
C LEU A 527 -2.12 2.61 -26.52
N ILE A 528 -1.39 2.42 -27.63
CA ILE A 528 -1.51 3.25 -28.83
C ILE A 528 -2.93 3.20 -29.40
N ARG A 529 -3.56 2.03 -29.46
CA ARG A 529 -4.93 1.89 -29.95
C ARG A 529 -5.93 2.61 -29.05
N SER A 530 -5.81 2.42 -27.74
CA SER A 530 -6.70 3.02 -26.74
C SER A 530 -6.58 4.54 -26.75
N MET A 531 -5.36 5.09 -26.73
CA MET A 531 -5.13 6.54 -26.80
C MET A 531 -5.68 7.20 -28.07
N LYS A 532 -5.79 6.46 -29.19
CA LYS A 532 -6.38 6.94 -30.45
C LYS A 532 -7.91 6.85 -30.50
N ARG A 533 -8.54 6.12 -29.58
CA ARG A 533 -9.97 5.79 -29.64
C ARG A 533 -10.76 6.30 -28.44
N ASP A 534 -10.13 6.34 -27.26
CA ASP A 534 -10.79 6.54 -25.97
C ASP A 534 -10.56 7.97 -25.46
N HIS A 535 -11.34 8.92 -25.99
CA HIS A 535 -11.12 10.35 -25.70
C HIS A 535 -12.07 10.93 -24.66
N TYR A 536 -13.37 10.64 -24.79
CA TYR A 536 -14.41 11.17 -23.90
C TYR A 536 -15.59 10.20 -23.80
N VAL A 537 -16.50 10.46 -22.86
CA VAL A 537 -17.82 9.79 -22.76
C VAL A 537 -18.95 10.80 -22.94
N SER A 538 -20.10 10.35 -23.41
CA SER A 538 -21.27 11.22 -23.61
C SER A 538 -21.65 11.93 -22.30
N ASP A 539 -22.07 13.20 -22.40
CA ASP A 539 -22.60 13.96 -21.27
C ASP A 539 -23.94 13.40 -20.75
N THR A 540 -24.61 12.53 -21.51
CA THR A 540 -25.90 11.91 -21.15
C THR A 540 -25.80 10.40 -21.01
N GLY A 541 -26.77 9.81 -20.30
CA GLY A 541 -26.85 8.36 -20.05
C GLY A 541 -26.19 7.91 -18.74
N ASP A 542 -26.70 6.82 -18.16
CA ASP A 542 -26.20 6.29 -16.88
C ASP A 542 -25.18 5.16 -17.04
N VAL A 543 -25.19 4.48 -18.19
CA VAL A 543 -24.15 3.54 -18.63
C VAL A 543 -23.57 4.08 -19.93
N VAL A 544 -22.30 4.46 -19.92
CA VAL A 544 -21.63 5.11 -21.06
C VAL A 544 -20.34 4.42 -21.43
N TYR A 545 -19.93 4.63 -22.67
CA TYR A 545 -18.72 4.04 -23.25
C TYR A 545 -17.87 5.13 -23.88
N TYR A 546 -16.56 4.90 -23.91
CA TYR A 546 -15.63 5.80 -24.57
C TYR A 546 -15.98 6.03 -26.05
N GLN A 547 -15.80 7.27 -26.49
CA GLN A 547 -16.02 7.74 -27.84
C GLN A 547 -14.75 8.36 -28.41
N THR A 548 -14.67 8.32 -29.74
CA THR A 548 -13.51 8.77 -30.49
C THR A 548 -13.74 10.17 -31.05
N ASP A 549 -12.87 11.11 -30.71
CA ASP A 549 -12.80 12.39 -31.38
C ASP A 549 -12.15 12.23 -32.75
N LYS A 550 -12.94 12.42 -33.82
CA LYS A 550 -12.49 12.33 -35.22
C LYS A 550 -11.60 13.50 -35.63
N LYS A 551 -11.49 14.56 -34.82
CA LYS A 551 -10.69 15.76 -35.12
C LYS A 551 -9.26 15.68 -34.57
N LEU A 552 -8.96 14.73 -33.68
CA LEU A 552 -7.61 14.55 -33.16
C LEU A 552 -6.69 13.90 -34.22
N PRO A 553 -5.46 14.43 -34.41
CA PRO A 553 -4.50 13.85 -35.35
C PRO A 553 -4.19 12.39 -35.00
N GLY A 554 -4.40 11.47 -35.94
CA GLY A 554 -4.15 10.04 -35.75
C GLY A 554 -5.35 9.21 -35.30
N SER A 555 -6.55 9.82 -35.18
CA SER A 555 -7.82 9.09 -35.05
C SER A 555 -8.11 8.31 -36.33
N VAL A 556 -8.52 7.05 -36.19
CA VAL A 556 -8.87 6.19 -37.34
C VAL A 556 -10.34 6.44 -37.66
N THR A 557 -10.65 6.78 -38.91
CA THR A 557 -12.02 6.72 -39.44
C THR A 557 -12.46 5.26 -39.45
N SER A 558 -13.37 4.89 -38.56
CA SER A 558 -14.12 3.65 -38.71
C SER A 558 -15.04 3.80 -39.92
N GLU A 559 -14.69 3.17 -41.03
CA GLU A 559 -15.66 2.74 -42.05
C GLU A 559 -16.37 1.47 -41.57
#